data_AF-K6Z6I1-F1
#
_entry.id   AF-K6Z6I1-F1
#
_cell.length_a   1.000
_cell.length_b   1.000
_cell.length_c   1.000
_cell.angle_alpha   90.00
_cell.angle_beta   90.00
_cell.angle_gamma   90.00
#
_symmetry.space_group_name_H-M   'P 1'
#
loop_
_entity.id
_entity.type
_entity.pdbx_description
1 polymer ?
#
loop_
_entity_poly.entity_id
_entity_poly.type
_entity_poly.pdbx_seq_one_letter_code
_entity_poly.pdbx_strand_id
1 'polypeptide(L)' 'MPGKNLPAYLKQVLEHHVSNAQLTHDTELQGIYERLTNLNTKVELAKEKIRQNRLAKDPLTKI' A
#
# COMPACT_ATOMS: atom_id res chain seq x y z
N MET A 1 -12.56 -5.75 -9.80
CA MET A 1 -11.63 -4.60 -9.74
C MET A 1 -10.30 -5.10 -9.20
N PRO A 2 -9.22 -5.11 -10.00
CA PRO A 2 -8.00 -5.82 -9.64
C PRO A 2 -7.13 -4.99 -8.68
N GLY A 3 -6.68 -5.60 -7.60
CA GLY A 3 -5.35 -5.33 -7.05
C GLY A 3 -5.13 -4.08 -6.18
N LYS A 4 -6.15 -3.34 -5.73
CA LYS A 4 -5.89 -2.27 -4.76
C LYS A 4 -5.61 -2.84 -3.37
N ASN A 5 -4.35 -2.79 -2.97
CA ASN A 5 -3.87 -3.12 -1.64
C ASN A 5 -4.72 -2.38 -0.60
N LEU A 6 -5.15 -3.06 0.48
CA LEU A 6 -5.96 -2.44 1.53
C LEU A 6 -5.39 -1.08 2.01
N PRO A 7 -4.07 -0.91 2.24
CA PRO A 7 -3.49 0.40 2.59
C PRO A 7 -3.66 1.48 1.50
N ALA A 8 -3.48 1.13 0.22
CA ALA A 8 -3.67 2.05 -0.90
C ALA A 8 -5.14 2.45 -1.06
N TYR A 9 -6.06 1.51 -0.84
CA TYR A 9 -7.49 1.79 -0.83
C TYR A 9 -7.87 2.74 0.31
N LEU A 10 -7.37 2.49 1.52
CA LEU A 10 -7.59 3.37 2.67
C LEU A 10 -7.06 4.78 2.43
N LYS A 11 -5.88 4.93 1.80
CA LYS A 11 -5.33 6.23 1.39
C LYS A 11 -6.29 6.98 0.47
N GLN A 12 -6.79 6.32 -0.57
CA GLN A 12 -7.71 6.92 -1.54
C GLN A 12 -9.04 7.36 -0.91
N VAL A 13 -9.59 6.54 -0.01
CA VAL A 13 -10.84 6.89 0.71
C VAL A 13 -10.62 8.09 1.61
N LEU A 14 -9.47 8.16 2.30
CA LEU A 14 -9.11 9.30 3.13
C LEU A 14 -8.97 10.59 2.29
N GLU A 15 -8.28 10.52 1.14
CA GLU A 15 -8.10 11.65 0.21
C GLU A 15 -9.44 12.24 -0.23
N HIS A 16 -10.38 11.37 -0.58
CA HIS A 16 -11.73 11.78 -0.96
C HIS A 16 -12.49 12.43 0.19
N HIS A 17 -12.43 11.87 1.41
CA HIS A 17 -13.17 12.41 2.56
C HIS A 17 -12.62 13.77 3.02
N VAL A 18 -11.30 13.94 2.99
CA VAL A 18 -10.62 15.20 3.32
C VAL A 18 -10.96 16.30 2.32
N SER A 19 -10.93 15.97 1.02
CA SER A 19 -11.30 16.92 -0.03
C SER A 19 -12.73 17.44 0.16
N ASN A 20 -13.66 16.57 0.58
CA ASN A 20 -15.05 16.95 0.85
C ASN A 20 -15.22 17.76 2.14
N ALA A 21 -14.37 17.53 3.14
CA ALA A 21 -14.42 18.22 4.43
C ALA A 21 -13.70 19.58 4.45
N GLN A 22 -13.07 20.01 3.35
CA GLN A 22 -12.23 21.22 3.27
C GLN A 22 -11.14 21.28 4.36
N LEU A 23 -10.72 20.13 4.88
CA LEU A 23 -9.65 19.98 5.89
C LEU A 23 -8.25 20.04 5.25
N THR A 24 -8.11 20.79 4.17
CA THR A 24 -6.81 21.04 3.56
C THR A 24 -5.98 21.79 4.59
N HIS A 25 -4.80 21.26 4.95
CA HIS A 25 -3.82 21.82 5.90
C HIS A 25 -3.91 21.39 7.37
N ASP A 26 -4.45 20.20 7.66
CA ASP A 26 -4.29 19.58 8.98
C ASP A 26 -2.97 18.77 9.09
N THR A 27 -2.11 19.13 10.04
CA THR A 27 -0.81 18.48 10.29
C THR A 27 -0.96 17.02 10.74
N GLU A 28 -1.98 16.69 11.53
CA GLU A 28 -2.24 15.31 11.95
C GLU A 28 -2.64 14.46 10.75
N LEU A 29 -3.45 15.02 9.86
CA LEU A 29 -3.86 14.36 8.63
C LEU A 29 -2.69 14.07 7.69
N GLN A 30 -1.77 15.01 7.52
CA GLN A 30 -0.53 14.79 6.77
C GLN A 30 0.26 13.61 7.37
N GLY A 31 0.36 13.54 8.70
CA GLY A 31 0.99 12.42 9.40
C GLY A 31 0.29 11.07 9.15
N ILE A 32 -1.05 11.07 9.02
CA ILE A 32 -1.81 9.87 8.66
C ILE A 32 -1.48 9.42 7.22
N TYR A 33 -1.39 10.33 6.26
CA TYR A 33 -1.01 9.99 4.88
C TYR A 33 0.39 9.39 4.78
N GLU A 34 1.35 9.94 5.50
CA GLU A 34 2.72 9.43 5.53
C GLU A 34 2.77 8.02 6.11
N ARG A 35 2.05 7.77 7.20
CA ARG A 35 1.95 6.43 7.82
C ARG A 35 1.29 5.41 6.87
N LEU A 36 0.19 5.78 6.21
CA LEU A 36 -0.48 4.92 5.24
C LEU A 36 0.41 4.61 4.04
N THR A 37 1.14 5.61 3.54
CA THR A 37 2.08 5.45 2.44
C THR A 37 3.22 4.49 2.81
N ASN A 38 3.82 4.69 3.98
CA ASN A 38 4.87 3.81 4.50
C ASN A 38 4.38 2.36 4.66
N LEU A 39 3.18 2.18 5.22
CA LEU A 39 2.56 0.86 5.36
C LEU A 39 2.35 0.18 4.00
N ASN A 40 1.85 0.91 3.00
CA ASN A 40 1.68 0.38 1.65
C ASN A 40 3.02 -0.10 1.07
N THR A 41 4.08 0.69 1.17
CA THR A 41 5.42 0.32 0.69
C THR A 41 5.93 -0.96 1.36
N LYS A 42 5.79 -1.08 2.69
CA LYS A 42 6.20 -2.29 3.43
C LYS A 42 5.41 -3.53 2.99
N VAL A 43 4.12 -3.41 2.74
CA VAL A 43 3.28 -4.51 2.24
C VAL A 43 3.73 -4.96 0.86
N GLU A 44 4.03 -4.03 -0.05
CA GLU A 44 4.52 -4.37 -1.38
C GLU A 44 5.88 -5.07 -1.36
N LEU A 45 6.81 -4.60 -0.52
CA LEU A 45 8.10 -5.27 -0.31
C LEU A 45 7.92 -6.71 0.22
N ALA A 46 6.99 -6.92 1.15
CA ALA A 46 6.70 -8.25 1.69
C ALA A 46 6.09 -9.18 0.62
N LYS A 47 5.15 -8.67 -0.18
CA LYS A 47 4.56 -9.43 -1.31
C LYS A 47 5.64 -9.84 -2.31
N GLU A 48 6.53 -8.94 -2.67
CA GLU A 48 7.61 -9.22 -3.61
C GLU A 48 8.55 -10.28 -3.04
N LYS A 49 8.94 -10.18 -1.76
CA LYS A 49 9.75 -11.21 -1.10
C LYS A 49 9.07 -12.58 -1.07
N ILE A 50 7.76 -12.63 -0.82
CA ILE A 50 6.97 -13.87 -0.87
C ILE A 50 6.97 -14.45 -2.29
N ARG A 51 6.80 -13.60 -3.31
CA ARG A 51 6.83 -14.02 -4.72
C ARG A 51 8.18 -14.61 -5.11
N GLN A 52 9.28 -13.96 -4.74
CA GLN A 52 10.64 -14.43 -5.01
C GLN A 52 10.93 -15.76 -4.31
N ASN A 53 10.52 -15.90 -3.04
CA ASN A 53 10.66 -17.16 -2.31
C ASN A 53 9.86 -18.31 -2.93
N ARG A 54 8.70 -18.03 -3.52
CA ARG A 54 7.91 -19.03 -4.25
C ARG A 54 8.62 -19.46 -5.53
N LEU A 55 9.12 -18.52 -6.33
CA LEU A 55 9.88 -18.82 -7.55
C LEU A 55 11.15 -19.62 -7.26
N ALA A 56 11.91 -19.26 -6.23
CA ALA A 56 13.13 -19.97 -5.84
C ALA A 56 12.87 -21.39 -5.34
N LYS A 57 11.64 -21.70 -4.90
CA LYS A 57 11.22 -23.02 -4.42
C LYS A 57 10.53 -23.87 -5.49
N ASP A 58 10.24 -23.32 -6.67
CA ASP A 58 9.62 -24.06 -7.77
C ASP A 58 10.70 -24.83 -8.56
N PRO A 59 10.73 -26.18 -8.51
CA PRO A 59 11.76 -26.99 -9.15
C PRO A 59 11.80 -26.90 -10.68
N LEU A 60 10.80 -26.27 -11.32
CA LEU A 60 10.72 -26.11 -12.78
C LEU A 60 11.57 -24.96 -13.34
N THR A 61 12.24 -24.16 -12.50
CA THR A 61 13.14 -23.07 -12.95
C THR A 61 14.61 -23.49 -13.09
N LYS A 62 14.93 -24.78 -12.92
CA LYS A 62 16.31 -25.33 -13.02
C LYS A 62 16.58 -26.14 -14.30
N ILE A 63 15.84 -25.92 -15.38
CA ILE A 63 16.10 -26.54 -16.70
C ILE A 63 16.56 -25.47 -17.68
#